data_AF-A0A853BIG5-F1
#
_entry.id   AF-A0A853BIG5-F1
#
_cell.length_a   1.000
_cell.length_b   1.000
_cell.length_c   1.000
_cell.angle_alpha   90.00
_cell.angle_beta   90.00
_cell.angle_gamma   90.00
#
_symmetry.space_group_name_H-M   'P 1'
#
loop_
_entity.id
_entity.type
_entity.pdbx_description
1 polymer ?
#
loop_
_entity_poly.entity_id
_entity_poly.type
_entity_poly.pdbx_seq_one_letter_code
_entity_poly.pdbx_strand_id
1 'polypeptide(L)'
;MAPPPPREHPAKAARTGTALRARRLPRPGGAAVAAGALLWLAQPLYLAAEAVTASRFTAPYSFLDNAISDLGATSCTRVEYAHGPVPVCSPWSPVMNTAFVVLGLALAAGAVLLAARLPRDRAARAAVALWVAAGLSAVGSGVFPLDRAPAAHTLASLPVFVAQPCALITTGVALRRHRRLLGWSTIAVGVVCVAGTAVFAARVDVEHFSGLFERLALWPGHLWAVVLAVALLRWRPPAAARPGAAAR
;
A
#
# COMPACT_ATOMS: atom_id res chain seq x y z
N MET A 1 15.52 -14.20 -88.65
CA MET A 1 15.47 -13.00 -87.79
C MET A 1 14.04 -12.89 -87.27
N ALA A 2 13.78 -13.37 -86.06
CA ALA A 2 12.44 -13.40 -85.44
C ALA A 2 12.32 -12.26 -84.41
N PRO A 3 11.14 -11.64 -84.24
CA PRO A 3 10.98 -10.51 -83.32
C PRO A 3 10.98 -10.99 -81.86
N PRO A 4 11.40 -10.14 -80.90
CA PRO A 4 11.41 -10.50 -79.49
C PRO A 4 9.97 -10.50 -78.90
N PRO A 5 9.70 -11.30 -77.86
CA PRO A 5 8.39 -11.35 -77.23
C PRO A 5 8.12 -10.08 -76.40
N PRO A 6 6.84 -9.73 -76.17
CA PRO A 6 6.45 -8.54 -75.41
C PRO A 6 6.78 -8.69 -73.92
N ARG A 7 7.18 -7.57 -73.29
CA ARG A 7 7.45 -7.49 -71.85
C ARG A 7 6.15 -7.38 -71.08
N GLU A 8 5.87 -8.35 -70.22
CA GLU A 8 4.80 -8.25 -69.22
C GLU A 8 5.25 -7.36 -68.06
N HIS A 9 4.44 -6.33 -67.75
CA HIS A 9 4.57 -5.56 -66.53
C HIS A 9 3.79 -6.25 -65.39
N PRO A 10 4.40 -6.53 -64.24
CA PRO A 10 3.66 -7.09 -63.11
C PRO A 10 2.71 -6.03 -62.52
N ALA A 11 1.44 -6.39 -62.47
CA ALA A 11 0.39 -5.60 -61.82
C ALA A 11 0.73 -5.39 -60.34
N LYS A 12 0.74 -4.12 -59.92
CA LYS A 12 0.99 -3.70 -58.53
C LYS A 12 -0.25 -4.04 -57.69
N ALA A 13 -0.22 -5.18 -57.01
CA ALA A 13 -1.29 -5.58 -56.09
C ALA A 13 -1.39 -4.57 -54.93
N ALA A 14 -2.46 -3.77 -54.94
CA ALA A 14 -2.81 -2.89 -53.84
C ALA A 14 -3.22 -3.74 -52.62
N ARG A 15 -2.32 -3.86 -51.64
CA ARG A 15 -2.64 -4.41 -50.32
C ARG A 15 -3.21 -3.31 -49.43
N THR A 16 -4.49 -2.98 -49.62
CA THR A 16 -5.28 -2.28 -48.61
C THR A 16 -5.76 -3.29 -47.57
N GLY A 17 -4.86 -3.70 -46.69
CA GLY A 17 -5.18 -4.47 -45.51
C GLY A 17 -5.38 -3.55 -44.31
N THR A 18 -6.57 -2.97 -44.18
CA THR A 18 -6.97 -2.28 -42.95
C THR A 18 -7.15 -3.33 -41.86
N ALA A 19 -6.05 -3.65 -41.16
CA ALA A 19 -6.11 -4.52 -40.00
C ALA A 19 -6.95 -3.82 -38.92
N LEU A 20 -8.23 -4.16 -38.83
CA LEU A 20 -9.03 -3.87 -37.64
C LEU A 20 -8.25 -4.41 -36.45
N ARG A 21 -7.70 -3.50 -35.63
CA ARG A 21 -7.15 -3.83 -34.32
C ARG A 21 -8.29 -4.46 -33.52
N ALA A 22 -8.38 -5.78 -33.55
CA ALA A 22 -9.22 -6.54 -32.63
C ALA A 22 -8.85 -6.05 -31.22
N ARG A 23 -9.80 -5.34 -30.60
CA ARG A 23 -9.66 -4.77 -29.26
C ARG A 23 -9.46 -5.97 -28.33
N ARG A 24 -8.20 -6.32 -28.05
CA ARG A 24 -7.88 -7.48 -27.20
C ARG A 24 -8.60 -7.26 -25.88
N LEU A 25 -9.61 -8.10 -25.62
CA LEU A 25 -10.30 -8.09 -24.34
C LEU A 25 -9.23 -8.18 -23.24
N PRO A 26 -9.32 -7.34 -22.18
CA PRO A 26 -8.40 -7.43 -21.06
C PRO A 26 -8.37 -8.87 -20.56
N ARG A 27 -7.18 -9.46 -20.45
CA ARG A 27 -7.05 -10.78 -19.81
C ARG A 27 -7.65 -10.69 -18.40
N PRO A 28 -8.35 -11.72 -17.89
CA PRO A 28 -9.07 -11.65 -16.62
C PRO A 28 -8.17 -11.21 -15.43
N GLY A 29 -6.87 -11.54 -15.43
CA GLY A 29 -5.92 -11.07 -14.41
C GLY A 29 -5.40 -9.63 -14.59
N GLY A 30 -5.65 -8.99 -15.73
CA GLY A 30 -5.22 -7.62 -16.00
C GLY A 30 -6.09 -6.57 -15.28
N ALA A 31 -7.41 -6.78 -15.27
CA ALA A 31 -8.35 -5.90 -14.59
C ALA A 31 -8.16 -5.93 -13.06
N ALA A 32 -8.02 -7.13 -12.47
CA ALA A 32 -7.76 -7.29 -11.05
C ALA A 32 -6.46 -6.58 -10.61
N VAL A 33 -5.37 -6.76 -11.37
CA VAL A 33 -4.09 -6.08 -11.07
C VAL A 33 -4.20 -4.56 -11.23
N ALA A 34 -4.94 -4.07 -12.23
CA ALA A 34 -5.18 -2.64 -12.40
C ALA A 34 -5.96 -2.07 -11.21
N ALA A 35 -7.03 -2.73 -10.77
CA ALA A 35 -7.80 -2.35 -9.60
C ALA A 35 -6.93 -2.37 -8.33
N GLY A 36 -6.16 -3.44 -8.11
CA GLY A 36 -5.26 -3.54 -6.95
C GLY A 36 -4.21 -2.43 -6.91
N ALA A 37 -3.67 -2.07 -8.08
CA ALA A 37 -2.74 -0.95 -8.16
C ALA A 37 -3.41 0.40 -7.90
N LEU A 38 -4.62 0.65 -8.41
CA LEU A 38 -5.38 1.87 -8.12
C LEU A 38 -5.65 2.04 -6.62
N LEU A 39 -5.99 0.96 -5.92
CA LEU A 39 -6.19 0.96 -4.47
C LEU A 39 -4.90 1.32 -3.70
N TRP A 40 -3.74 0.86 -4.17
CA TRP A 40 -2.45 1.21 -3.56
C TRP A 40 -1.94 2.61 -3.98
N LEU A 41 -2.29 3.09 -5.18
CA LEU A 41 -2.04 4.46 -5.62
C LEU A 41 -2.84 5.48 -4.81
N ALA A 42 -3.98 5.09 -4.24
CA ALA A 42 -4.81 5.93 -3.40
C ALA A 42 -4.29 6.09 -1.95
N GLN A 43 -3.29 5.32 -1.53
CA GLN A 43 -2.78 5.33 -0.15
C GLN A 43 -2.27 6.70 0.36
N PRO A 44 -1.69 7.59 -0.47
CA PRO A 44 -1.36 8.95 -0.03
C PRO A 44 -2.56 9.79 0.43
N LEU A 45 -3.79 9.40 0.08
CA LEU A 45 -5.00 10.06 0.61
C LEU A 45 -5.11 9.92 2.14
N TYR A 46 -4.40 8.97 2.76
CA TYR A 46 -4.34 8.84 4.22
C TYR A 46 -3.67 10.07 4.82
N LEU A 47 -2.50 10.45 4.29
CA LEU A 47 -1.75 11.62 4.74
C LEU A 47 -2.51 12.91 4.42
N ALA A 48 -3.23 12.96 3.29
CA ALA A 48 -4.09 14.09 2.96
C ALA A 48 -5.26 14.22 3.93
N ALA A 49 -5.92 13.11 4.30
CA ALA A 49 -6.99 13.09 5.29
C ALA A 49 -6.47 13.51 6.68
N GLU A 50 -5.28 13.06 7.05
CA GLU A 50 -4.60 13.47 8.28
C GLU A 50 -4.35 14.98 8.29
N ALA A 51 -3.70 15.51 7.25
CA ALA A 51 -3.38 16.94 7.15
C ALA A 51 -4.64 17.82 7.16
N VAL A 52 -5.69 17.43 6.43
CA VAL A 52 -6.96 18.15 6.40
C VAL A 52 -7.64 18.09 7.77
N THR A 53 -7.67 16.94 8.43
CA THR A 53 -8.29 16.80 9.76
C THR A 53 -7.52 17.61 10.80
N ALA A 54 -6.18 17.52 10.80
CA ALA A 54 -5.31 18.30 11.68
C ALA A 54 -5.49 19.81 11.49
N SER A 55 -5.68 20.29 10.24
CA SER A 55 -5.94 21.72 9.97
C SER A 55 -7.26 22.25 10.56
N ARG A 56 -8.14 21.34 10.98
CA ARG A 56 -9.45 21.64 11.57
C ARG A 56 -9.56 21.22 13.04
N PHE A 57 -8.48 20.74 13.61
CA PHE A 57 -8.40 20.36 15.02
C PHE A 57 -8.41 21.63 15.88
N THR A 58 -9.21 21.66 16.94
CA THR A 58 -9.45 22.89 17.72
C THR A 58 -8.80 22.88 19.10
N ALA A 59 -8.36 21.73 19.59
CA ALA A 59 -7.43 21.66 20.72
C ALA A 59 -5.98 21.91 20.23
N PRO A 60 -5.00 22.19 21.12
CA PRO A 60 -3.60 22.27 20.72
C PRO A 60 -3.16 20.99 20.00
N TYR A 61 -2.58 21.14 18.81
CA TYR A 61 -2.15 20.01 17.98
C TYR A 61 -0.73 20.22 17.43
N SER A 62 0.08 19.17 17.52
CA SER A 62 1.44 19.09 17.01
C SER A 62 1.60 17.79 16.23
N PHE A 63 2.09 17.86 14.99
CA PHE A 63 2.47 16.66 14.23
C PHE A 63 3.64 15.89 14.86
N LEU A 64 4.40 16.54 15.75
CA LEU A 64 5.50 15.89 16.45
C LEU A 64 4.99 15.13 17.66
N ASP A 65 4.04 15.69 18.41
CA ASP A 65 3.69 15.17 19.73
C ASP A 65 2.37 14.38 19.71
N ASN A 66 1.36 14.88 18.98
CA ASN A 66 0.05 14.23 18.93
C ASN A 66 0.04 12.99 18.04
N ALA A 67 -0.66 11.97 18.54
CA ALA A 67 -0.89 10.76 17.78
C ALA A 67 -1.79 11.05 16.56
N ILE A 68 -1.68 10.22 15.53
CA ILE A 68 -2.59 10.24 14.38
C ILE A 68 -4.01 9.88 14.86
N SER A 69 -4.13 8.97 15.84
CA SER A 69 -5.40 8.55 16.42
C SER A 69 -6.14 9.65 17.19
N ASP A 70 -5.46 10.70 17.66
CA ASP A 70 -6.10 11.89 18.26
C ASP A 70 -7.07 12.55 17.27
N LEU A 71 -6.71 12.57 15.98
CA LEU A 71 -7.55 13.13 14.93
C LEU A 71 -8.85 12.33 14.74
N GLY A 72 -8.87 11.06 15.17
CA GLY A 72 -10.04 10.19 15.16
C GLY A 72 -10.98 10.38 16.35
N ALA A 73 -10.64 11.23 17.33
CA ALA A 73 -11.47 11.47 18.50
C ALA A 73 -12.82 12.12 18.12
N THR A 74 -13.92 11.50 18.56
CA THR A 74 -15.30 11.87 18.19
C THR A 74 -15.99 12.79 19.19
N SER A 75 -15.29 13.18 20.26
CA SER A 75 -15.75 14.15 21.25
C SER A 75 -14.61 15.10 21.61
N CYS A 76 -14.97 16.24 22.20
CA CYS A 76 -14.00 17.18 22.74
C CYS A 76 -13.78 16.84 24.21
N THR A 77 -12.66 16.21 24.52
CA THR A 77 -12.36 15.59 25.81
C THR A 77 -10.85 15.53 26.06
N ARG A 78 -10.43 14.81 27.10
CA ARG A 78 -9.03 14.40 27.31
C ARG A 78 -8.91 12.89 27.14
N VAL A 79 -7.91 12.46 26.40
CA VAL A 79 -7.56 11.03 26.24
C VAL A 79 -6.40 10.72 27.17
N GLU A 80 -6.52 9.66 27.95
CA GLU A 80 -5.48 9.22 28.88
C GLU A 80 -4.38 8.46 28.13
N TYR A 81 -3.14 8.97 28.21
CA TYR A 81 -1.93 8.31 27.75
C TYR A 81 -0.99 8.04 28.94
N ALA A 82 0.03 7.20 28.72
CA ALA A 82 1.02 6.88 29.75
C ALA A 82 1.84 8.11 30.21
N HIS A 83 2.02 9.12 29.35
CA HIS A 83 2.68 10.39 29.67
C HIS A 83 1.74 11.45 30.26
N GLY A 84 0.44 11.16 30.39
CA GLY A 84 -0.57 12.07 30.90
C GLY A 84 -1.72 12.31 29.93
N PRO A 85 -2.75 13.06 30.38
CA PRO A 85 -3.95 13.31 29.57
C PRO A 85 -3.68 14.33 28.45
N VAL A 86 -4.05 13.96 27.23
CA VAL A 86 -3.94 14.82 26.03
C VAL A 86 -5.30 15.41 25.67
N PRO A 87 -5.45 16.74 25.55
CA PRO A 87 -6.70 17.35 25.12
C PRO A 87 -6.95 17.09 23.63
N VAL A 88 -8.13 16.56 23.30
CA VAL A 88 -8.54 16.28 21.92
C VAL A 88 -9.86 16.97 21.60
N CYS A 89 -9.96 17.54 20.40
CA CYS A 89 -11.21 18.06 19.85
C CYS A 89 -11.08 18.09 18.32
N SER A 90 -11.63 17.08 17.66
CA SER A 90 -11.53 16.85 16.21
C SER A 90 -12.91 16.91 15.54
N PRO A 91 -13.40 18.11 15.16
CA PRO A 91 -14.68 18.23 14.44
C PRO A 91 -14.70 17.49 13.10
N TRP A 92 -13.52 17.20 12.54
CA TRP A 92 -13.34 16.50 11.27
C TRP A 92 -12.94 15.01 11.45
N SER A 93 -13.08 14.46 12.66
CA SER A 93 -12.85 13.02 12.92
C SER A 93 -13.59 12.06 11.97
N PRO A 94 -14.78 12.37 11.40
CA PRO A 94 -15.36 11.51 10.36
C PRO A 94 -14.44 11.33 9.14
N VAL A 95 -13.67 12.35 8.74
CA VAL A 95 -12.72 12.26 7.62
C VAL A 95 -11.58 11.30 7.97
N MET A 96 -10.99 11.44 9.15
CA MET A 96 -9.88 10.58 9.58
C MET A 96 -10.33 9.13 9.77
N ASN A 97 -11.42 8.90 10.50
CA ASN A 97 -11.92 7.55 10.76
C ASN A 97 -12.39 6.86 9.47
N THR A 98 -12.99 7.60 8.54
CA THR A 98 -13.32 7.07 7.20
C THR A 98 -12.06 6.74 6.41
N ALA A 99 -11.01 7.57 6.49
CA ALA A 99 -9.75 7.28 5.83
C ALA A 99 -9.08 6.01 6.38
N PHE A 100 -9.07 5.81 7.69
CA PHE A 100 -8.61 4.56 8.33
C PHE A 100 -9.34 3.34 7.76
N VAL A 101 -10.67 3.40 7.68
CA VAL A 101 -11.49 2.29 7.15
C VAL A 101 -11.27 2.08 5.66
N VAL A 102 -11.50 3.10 4.84
CA VAL A 102 -11.50 2.98 3.37
C VAL A 102 -10.10 2.65 2.86
N LEU A 103 -9.06 3.29 3.39
CA LEU A 103 -7.69 3.05 2.93
C LEU A 103 -7.09 1.79 3.54
N GLY A 104 -7.52 1.38 4.73
CA GLY A 104 -7.22 0.05 5.28
C GLY A 104 -7.81 -1.08 4.43
N LEU A 105 -9.08 -0.96 4.02
CA LEU A 105 -9.70 -1.88 3.06
C LEU A 105 -8.99 -1.87 1.71
N ALA A 106 -8.65 -0.69 1.18
CA ALA A 106 -7.91 -0.55 -0.07
C ALA A 106 -6.51 -1.19 0.01
N LEU A 107 -5.84 -1.08 1.17
CA LEU A 107 -4.53 -1.69 1.39
C LEU A 107 -4.63 -3.21 1.35
N ALA A 108 -5.58 -3.79 2.10
CA ALA A 108 -5.81 -5.23 2.16
C ALA A 108 -6.26 -5.80 0.80
N ALA A 109 -7.28 -5.20 0.17
CA ALA A 109 -7.77 -5.64 -1.12
C ALA A 109 -6.71 -5.48 -2.22
N GLY A 110 -5.96 -4.37 -2.22
CA GLY A 110 -4.84 -4.16 -3.14
C GLY A 110 -3.77 -5.24 -3.01
N ALA A 111 -3.43 -5.67 -1.80
CA ALA A 111 -2.47 -6.75 -1.57
C ALA A 111 -2.92 -8.07 -2.19
N VAL A 112 -4.19 -8.44 -1.99
CA VAL A 112 -4.79 -9.67 -2.57
C VAL A 112 -4.79 -9.61 -4.09
N LEU A 113 -5.24 -8.48 -4.66
CA LEU A 113 -5.34 -8.30 -6.11
C LEU A 113 -3.98 -8.23 -6.81
N LEU A 114 -2.95 -7.71 -6.13
CA LEU A 114 -1.57 -7.64 -6.62
C LEU A 114 -0.77 -8.93 -6.36
N ALA A 115 -1.29 -9.88 -5.59
CA ALA A 115 -0.60 -11.13 -5.25
C ALA A 115 -0.12 -11.91 -6.49
N ALA A 116 -0.89 -11.89 -7.58
CA ALA A 116 -0.52 -12.54 -8.84
C ALA A 116 0.71 -11.94 -9.54
N ARG A 117 1.15 -10.74 -9.11
CA ARG A 117 2.36 -10.07 -9.61
C ARG A 117 3.58 -10.32 -8.74
N LEU A 118 3.43 -10.95 -7.58
CA LEU A 118 4.55 -11.34 -6.75
C LEU A 118 5.10 -12.72 -7.18
N PRO A 119 6.36 -13.06 -6.81
CA PRO A 119 6.88 -14.41 -6.97
C PRO A 119 6.02 -15.44 -6.21
N ARG A 120 6.04 -16.70 -6.65
CA ARG A 120 5.27 -17.78 -5.99
C ARG A 120 6.08 -18.47 -4.88
N ASP A 121 6.63 -17.68 -3.96
CA ASP A 121 7.41 -18.19 -2.82
C ASP A 121 6.75 -17.91 -1.46
N ARG A 122 7.37 -18.41 -0.38
CA ARG A 122 6.87 -18.23 0.99
C ARG A 122 6.88 -16.76 1.43
N ALA A 123 7.88 -15.99 1.00
CA ALA A 123 8.01 -14.58 1.37
C ALA A 123 6.89 -13.73 0.77
N ALA A 124 6.53 -13.97 -0.49
CA ALA A 124 5.41 -13.31 -1.15
C ALA A 124 4.06 -13.65 -0.50
N ARG A 125 3.83 -14.90 -0.10
CA ARG A 125 2.60 -15.29 0.61
C ARG A 125 2.51 -14.62 1.99
N ALA A 126 3.61 -14.60 2.72
CA ALA A 126 3.69 -13.88 4.00
C ALA A 126 3.42 -12.38 3.82
N ALA A 127 4.01 -11.76 2.79
CA ALA A 127 3.79 -10.35 2.48
C ALA A 127 2.32 -10.01 2.26
N VAL A 128 1.60 -10.82 1.46
CA VAL A 128 0.17 -10.60 1.22
C VAL A 128 -0.63 -10.72 2.52
N ALA A 129 -0.40 -11.76 3.32
CA ALA A 129 -1.10 -11.95 4.60
C ALA A 129 -0.83 -10.80 5.57
N LEU A 130 0.41 -10.33 5.65
CA LEU A 130 0.82 -9.22 6.51
C LEU A 130 0.23 -7.88 6.05
N TRP A 131 0.18 -7.60 4.75
CA TRP A 131 -0.51 -6.41 4.23
C TRP A 131 -2.01 -6.44 4.49
N VAL A 132 -2.64 -7.61 4.37
CA VAL A 132 -4.06 -7.78 4.73
C VAL A 132 -4.27 -7.52 6.22
N ALA A 133 -3.45 -8.12 7.09
CA ALA A 133 -3.51 -7.88 8.54
C ALA A 133 -3.32 -6.40 8.90
N ALA A 134 -2.36 -5.73 8.27
CA ALA A 134 -2.14 -4.29 8.45
C ALA A 134 -3.36 -3.46 8.02
N GLY A 135 -3.94 -3.76 6.85
CA GLY A 135 -5.13 -3.07 6.38
C GLY A 135 -6.35 -3.27 7.28
N LEU A 136 -6.59 -4.49 7.76
CA LEU A 136 -7.68 -4.80 8.70
C LEU A 136 -7.46 -4.16 10.08
N SER A 137 -6.21 -4.06 10.52
CA SER A 137 -5.86 -3.33 11.75
C SER A 137 -6.22 -1.85 11.64
N ALA A 138 -5.86 -1.20 10.53
CA ALA A 138 -6.24 0.19 10.25
C ALA A 138 -7.77 0.37 10.19
N VAL A 139 -8.50 -0.59 9.60
CA VAL A 139 -9.97 -0.57 9.63
C VAL A 139 -10.50 -0.54 11.06
N GLY A 140 -9.95 -1.37 11.93
CA GLY A 140 -10.33 -1.40 13.33
C GLY A 140 -10.06 -0.07 14.04
N SER A 141 -8.94 0.60 13.76
CA SER A 141 -8.64 1.95 14.29
C SER A 141 -9.72 2.99 13.96
N GLY A 142 -10.30 2.92 12.76
CA GLY A 142 -11.39 3.82 12.35
C GLY A 142 -12.77 3.42 12.87
N VAL A 143 -13.00 2.12 13.12
CA VAL A 143 -14.26 1.61 13.68
C VAL A 143 -14.37 1.90 15.18
N PHE A 144 -13.25 1.90 15.90
CA PHE A 144 -13.20 2.15 17.33
C PHE A 144 -12.52 3.49 17.61
N PRO A 145 -13.25 4.63 17.70
CA PRO A 145 -12.65 5.90 18.09
C PRO A 145 -11.94 5.82 19.43
N LEU A 146 -10.74 6.41 19.49
CA LEU A 146 -9.85 6.33 20.66
C LEU A 146 -10.51 6.86 21.94
N ASP A 147 -11.26 7.97 21.85
CA ASP A 147 -11.93 8.61 22.98
C ASP A 147 -13.14 7.83 23.52
N ARG A 148 -13.69 6.90 22.74
CA ARG A 148 -14.90 6.13 23.11
C ARG A 148 -14.61 4.71 23.54
N ALA A 149 -13.61 4.09 22.92
CA ALA A 149 -13.27 2.69 23.15
C ALA A 149 -11.75 2.47 23.15
N PRO A 150 -10.99 3.09 24.07
CA PRO A 150 -9.52 3.12 24.03
C PRO A 150 -8.87 1.72 24.05
N ALA A 151 -9.45 0.77 24.79
CA ALA A 151 -8.96 -0.61 24.82
C ALA A 151 -9.17 -1.32 23.47
N ALA A 152 -10.36 -1.18 22.86
CA ALA A 152 -10.66 -1.77 21.56
C ALA A 152 -9.84 -1.10 20.45
N HIS A 153 -9.69 0.23 20.49
CA HIS A 153 -8.85 0.99 19.57
C HIS A 153 -7.40 0.50 19.64
N THR A 154 -6.83 0.39 20.85
CA THR A 154 -5.46 -0.09 21.05
C THR A 154 -5.28 -1.51 20.51
N LEU A 155 -6.16 -2.44 20.89
CA LEU A 155 -6.11 -3.83 20.40
C LEU A 155 -6.24 -3.92 18.87
N ALA A 156 -7.09 -3.09 18.28
CA ALA A 156 -7.31 -3.04 16.84
C ALA A 156 -6.12 -2.42 16.10
N SER A 157 -5.45 -1.43 16.68
CA SER A 157 -4.39 -0.64 16.03
C SER A 157 -3.01 -1.27 16.19
N LEU A 158 -2.71 -1.92 17.32
CA LEU A 158 -1.40 -2.53 17.57
C LEU A 158 -0.87 -3.43 16.44
N PRO A 159 -1.70 -4.28 15.79
CA PRO A 159 -1.21 -5.15 14.73
C PRO A 159 -0.59 -4.41 13.54
N VAL A 160 -1.03 -3.18 13.20
CA VAL A 160 -0.48 -2.43 12.05
C VAL A 160 1.01 -2.14 12.23
N PHE A 161 1.43 -1.82 13.46
CA PHE A 161 2.81 -1.48 13.81
C PHE A 161 3.78 -2.64 13.66
N VAL A 162 3.29 -3.88 13.60
CA VAL A 162 4.10 -5.08 13.37
C VAL A 162 3.88 -5.60 11.95
N ALA A 163 2.62 -5.69 11.52
CA ALA A 163 2.25 -6.29 10.24
C ALA A 163 2.77 -5.47 9.05
N GLN A 164 2.64 -4.14 9.06
CA GLN A 164 3.06 -3.30 7.93
C GLN A 164 4.59 -3.30 7.72
N PRO A 165 5.45 -3.08 8.74
CA PRO A 165 6.89 -3.18 8.53
C PRO A 165 7.33 -4.58 8.09
N CYS A 166 6.75 -5.63 8.67
CA CYS A 166 7.01 -7.01 8.25
C CYS A 166 6.54 -7.26 6.80
N ALA A 167 5.41 -6.70 6.39
CA ALA A 167 4.90 -6.81 5.02
C ALA A 167 5.86 -6.17 4.02
N LEU A 168 6.42 -4.99 4.33
CA LEU A 168 7.45 -4.34 3.52
C LEU A 168 8.71 -5.21 3.40
N ILE A 169 9.24 -5.69 4.53
CA ILE A 169 10.46 -6.51 4.54
C ILE A 169 10.25 -7.79 3.73
N THR A 170 9.16 -8.51 3.96
CA THR A 170 8.85 -9.76 3.24
C THR A 170 8.57 -9.52 1.76
N THR A 171 7.90 -8.41 1.40
CA THR A 171 7.73 -7.97 0.00
C THR A 171 9.09 -7.74 -0.65
N GLY A 172 9.98 -7.00 0.00
CA GLY A 172 11.30 -6.71 -0.52
C GLY A 172 12.20 -7.96 -0.63
N VAL A 173 12.10 -8.89 0.33
CA VAL A 173 12.78 -10.20 0.27
C VAL A 173 12.30 -11.04 -0.91
N ALA A 174 11.01 -11.04 -1.22
CA ALA A 174 10.48 -11.72 -2.40
C ALA A 174 11.00 -11.06 -3.70
N LEU A 175 11.08 -9.72 -3.73
CA LEU A 175 11.46 -8.99 -4.94
C LEU A 175 12.97 -8.91 -5.18
N ARG A 176 13.84 -8.94 -4.15
CA ARG A 176 15.28 -8.63 -4.29
C ARG A 176 16.06 -9.55 -5.24
N ARG A 177 15.60 -10.78 -5.45
CA ARG A 177 16.22 -11.73 -6.40
C ARG A 177 15.88 -11.43 -7.87
N HIS A 178 14.77 -10.75 -8.12
CA HIS A 178 14.29 -10.46 -9.48
C HIS A 178 14.38 -8.97 -9.84
N ARG A 179 14.32 -8.10 -8.84
CA ARG A 179 14.31 -6.63 -8.96
C ARG A 179 15.15 -6.05 -7.81
N ARG A 180 16.47 -6.17 -7.92
CA ARG A 180 17.43 -5.88 -6.83
C ARG A 180 17.19 -4.52 -6.16
N LEU A 181 17.16 -3.43 -6.93
CA LEU A 181 16.95 -2.08 -6.39
C LEU A 181 15.61 -1.96 -5.64
N LEU A 182 14.51 -2.36 -6.27
CA LEU A 182 13.17 -2.31 -5.67
C LEU A 182 13.07 -3.17 -4.40
N GLY A 183 13.65 -4.38 -4.43
CA GLY A 183 13.61 -5.28 -3.29
C GLY A 183 14.37 -4.72 -2.09
N TRP A 184 15.59 -4.22 -2.30
CA TRP A 184 16.39 -3.64 -1.22
C TRP A 184 15.83 -2.31 -0.71
N SER A 185 15.31 -1.45 -1.58
CA SER A 185 14.67 -0.20 -1.14
C SER A 185 13.37 -0.47 -0.37
N THR A 186 12.59 -1.48 -0.74
CA THR A 186 11.41 -1.90 0.04
C THR A 186 11.80 -2.43 1.42
N ILE A 187 12.88 -3.21 1.53
CA ILE A 187 13.42 -3.65 2.83
C ILE A 187 13.85 -2.44 3.67
N ALA A 188 14.58 -1.50 3.07
CA ALA A 188 15.04 -0.31 3.77
C ALA A 188 13.88 0.52 4.34
N VAL A 189 12.81 0.73 3.55
CA VAL A 189 11.59 1.38 4.04
C VAL A 189 10.94 0.58 5.18
N GLY A 190 10.89 -0.74 5.06
CA GLY A 190 10.42 -1.60 6.16
C GLY A 190 11.24 -1.45 7.44
N VAL A 191 12.57 -1.32 7.33
CA VAL A 191 13.45 -1.08 8.48
C VAL A 191 13.21 0.29 9.11
N VAL A 192 12.97 1.33 8.30
CA VAL A 192 12.58 2.66 8.81
C VAL A 192 11.26 2.56 9.61
N CYS A 193 10.26 1.84 9.07
CA CYS A 193 9.01 1.61 9.78
C CYS A 193 9.21 0.83 11.10
N VAL A 194 10.06 -0.21 11.10
CA VAL A 194 10.42 -0.95 12.34
C VAL A 194 11.07 -0.02 13.36
N ALA A 195 12.00 0.84 12.94
CA ALA A 195 12.65 1.79 13.83
C ALA A 195 11.63 2.79 14.41
N GLY A 196 10.71 3.32 13.59
CA GLY A 196 9.61 4.15 14.04
C GLY A 196 8.75 3.45 15.10
N THR A 197 8.30 2.22 14.82
CA THR A 197 7.54 1.40 15.78
C THR A 197 8.30 1.17 17.08
N ALA A 198 9.58 0.81 17.00
CA ALA A 198 10.38 0.49 18.18
C ALA A 198 10.56 1.73 19.08
N VAL A 199 10.84 2.89 18.50
CA VAL A 199 10.98 4.13 19.26
C VAL A 199 9.63 4.59 19.81
N PHE A 200 8.56 4.50 19.03
CA PHE A 200 7.21 4.82 19.50
C PHE A 200 6.81 3.97 20.72
N ALA A 201 7.03 2.66 20.66
CA ALA A 201 6.76 1.76 21.77
C ALA A 201 7.65 2.02 22.99
N ALA A 202 8.94 2.32 22.78
CA ALA A 202 9.90 2.58 23.85
C ALA A 202 9.73 3.96 24.52
N ARG A 203 8.90 4.85 23.94
CA ARG A 203 8.73 6.24 24.39
C ARG A 203 7.26 6.57 24.67
N VAL A 204 6.44 5.57 24.95
CA VAL A 204 4.99 5.74 25.18
C VAL A 204 4.68 6.64 26.40
N ASP A 205 5.61 6.68 27.35
CA ASP A 205 5.59 7.48 28.58
C ASP A 205 6.21 8.88 28.42
N VAL A 206 6.60 9.26 27.19
CA VAL A 206 7.11 10.60 26.88
C VAL A 206 6.17 11.29 25.90
N GLU A 207 5.73 12.50 26.25
CA GLU A 207 4.85 13.32 25.39
C GLU A 207 5.54 13.71 24.08
N HIS A 208 6.79 14.18 24.18
CA HIS A 208 7.49 14.74 23.03
C HIS A 208 7.85 13.71 21.96
N PHE A 209 7.58 14.07 20.70
CA PHE A 209 7.89 13.28 19.50
C PHE A 209 7.12 11.95 19.34
N SER A 210 6.16 11.64 20.21
CA SER A 210 5.35 10.42 20.09
C SER A 210 4.66 10.34 18.71
N GLY A 211 3.98 11.42 18.31
CA GLY A 211 3.39 11.58 16.99
C GLY A 211 4.36 11.44 15.82
N LEU A 212 5.62 11.90 15.95
CA LEU A 212 6.64 11.75 14.91
C LEU A 212 6.99 10.27 14.70
N PHE A 213 7.21 9.52 15.79
CA PHE A 213 7.61 8.12 15.68
C PHE A 213 6.47 7.22 15.21
N GLU A 214 5.23 7.53 15.59
CA GLU A 214 4.04 6.90 14.99
C GLU A 214 4.01 7.12 13.46
N ARG A 215 4.23 8.35 13.00
CA ARG A 215 4.27 8.66 11.56
C ARG A 215 5.42 7.98 10.84
N LEU A 216 6.60 7.91 11.45
CA LEU A 216 7.73 7.14 10.89
C LEU A 216 7.40 5.64 10.79
N ALA A 217 6.58 5.10 11.69
CA ALA A 217 6.11 3.73 11.61
C ALA A 217 5.16 3.51 10.42
N LEU A 218 4.28 4.48 10.12
CA LEU A 218 3.14 4.27 9.20
C LEU A 218 3.28 4.97 7.83
N TRP A 219 3.67 6.25 7.80
CA TRP A 219 3.72 7.05 6.57
C TRP A 219 4.61 6.45 5.48
N PRO A 220 5.84 5.98 5.76
CA PRO A 220 6.69 5.43 4.71
C PRO A 220 6.04 4.23 4.01
N GLY A 221 5.29 3.39 4.74
CA GLY A 221 4.59 2.26 4.14
C GLY A 221 3.42 2.66 3.24
N HIS A 222 2.61 3.65 3.62
CA HIS A 222 1.54 4.18 2.75
C HIS A 222 2.11 4.82 1.48
N LEU A 223 3.18 5.61 1.61
CA LEU A 223 3.84 6.22 0.45
C LEU A 223 4.52 5.17 -0.44
N TRP A 224 5.13 4.15 0.17
CA TRP A 224 5.83 3.11 -0.58
C TRP A 224 4.89 2.12 -1.30
N ALA A 225 3.64 1.99 -0.84
CA ALA A 225 2.62 1.24 -1.56
C ALA A 225 2.41 1.78 -3.00
N VAL A 226 2.56 3.09 -3.21
CA VAL A 226 2.53 3.72 -4.55
C VAL A 226 3.66 3.19 -5.44
N VAL A 227 4.88 3.15 -4.89
CA VAL A 227 6.07 2.66 -5.62
C VAL A 227 5.90 1.19 -6.00
N LEU A 228 5.42 0.38 -5.07
CA LEU A 228 5.12 -1.03 -5.33
C LEU A 228 4.01 -1.17 -6.38
N ALA A 229 2.93 -0.41 -6.30
CA ALA A 229 1.84 -0.46 -7.27
C ALA A 229 2.32 -0.17 -8.70
N VAL A 230 3.07 0.93 -8.89
CA VAL A 230 3.64 1.30 -10.19
C VAL A 230 4.59 0.23 -10.72
N ALA A 231 5.45 -0.32 -9.85
CA ALA A 231 6.39 -1.36 -10.23
C ALA A 231 5.70 -2.68 -10.62
N LEU A 232 4.72 -3.13 -9.84
CA LEU A 232 3.99 -4.38 -10.05
C LEU A 232 3.05 -4.31 -11.27
N LEU A 233 2.51 -3.13 -11.61
CA LEU A 233 1.77 -2.92 -12.86
C LEU A 233 2.64 -3.22 -14.10
N ARG A 234 3.86 -2.70 -14.08
CA ARG A 234 4.83 -2.79 -15.20
C ARG A 234 5.54 -4.14 -15.26
N TRP A 235 5.53 -4.92 -14.17
CA TRP A 235 6.28 -6.16 -14.07
C TRP A 235 5.44 -7.41 -14.28
N ARG A 236 5.98 -8.41 -14.97
CA ARG A 236 5.43 -9.77 -15.01
C ARG A 236 6.38 -10.72 -14.29
N PRO A 237 5.93 -11.43 -13.25
CA PRO A 237 6.80 -12.39 -12.57
C PRO A 237 7.20 -13.52 -13.53
N PRO A 238 8.41 -14.08 -13.40
CA PRO A 238 8.81 -15.26 -14.16
C PRO A 238 7.79 -16.39 -13.98
N ALA A 239 7.50 -17.14 -15.04
CA ALA A 239 6.70 -18.36 -14.91
C ALA A 239 7.41 -19.29 -13.93
N ALA A 240 6.67 -19.89 -13.00
CA ALA A 240 7.23 -20.93 -12.16
C ALA A 240 7.79 -22.04 -13.07
N ALA A 241 9.05 -22.44 -12.87
CA ALA A 241 9.61 -23.58 -13.58
C ALA A 241 8.68 -24.76 -13.35
N ARG A 242 8.22 -25.40 -14.43
CA ARG A 242 7.39 -26.61 -14.31
C ARG A 242 8.20 -27.65 -13.54
N PRO A 243 7.69 -28.21 -12.43
CA PRO A 243 8.33 -29.36 -11.81
C PRO A 243 8.27 -30.50 -12.84
N GLY A 244 9.42 -30.86 -13.44
CA GLY A 244 9.51 -31.94 -14.43
C GLY A 244 10.44 -31.71 -15.64
N ALA A 245 11.04 -30.53 -15.82
CA ALA A 245 11.96 -30.30 -16.95
C ALA A 245 13.42 -30.75 -16.71
N ALA A 246 13.74 -31.28 -15.52
CA ALA A 246 15.05 -31.83 -15.18
C ALA A 246 14.94 -33.35 -14.97
N ALA A 247 14.62 -34.07 -16.04
CA ALA A 247 14.72 -35.53 -16.14
C ALA A 247 14.62 -35.93 -17.62
N ARG A 248 15.60 -35.52 -18.44
CA ARG A 248 15.93 -36.13 -19.73
C ARG A 248 17.42 -35.99 -19.98
#